data_AF-A0A941EUJ1-F1
#
_entry.id   AF-A0A941EUJ1-F1
#
_cell.length_a   1.000
_cell.length_b   1.000
_cell.length_c   1.000
_cell.angle_alpha   90.00
_cell.angle_beta   90.00
_cell.angle_gamma   90.00
#
_symmetry.space_group_name_H-M   'P 1'
#
loop_
_entity.id
_entity.type
_entity.pdbx_description
1 polymer ?
#
loop_
_entity_poly.entity_id
_entity_poly.type
_entity_poly.pdbx_seq_one_letter_code
_entity_poly.pdbx_strand_id
1 'polypeptide(L)'
;MVGKLRGRRWRPGGPSRVAGGPERAYAGWFIAVEGGDGVGKSTQISAVAAWLRGRGFEVVTTREPGGTPLGDEVRNLVLHAREHRLGARAEALLFAADRADHMETVVRPALERGAVVLTDRHVDSSVAYQSGGRGLAAEDVVALSAFATDGVRPDLVVLLDLDPAVARARREERTGVPDKLEAEAGDFHERVRATFLARSKQDPERYLVIDANQGPQILTGAIQDRLDGLLPLSAEETEAAAKRAAALAAAIAREREFQQARVAEEAEARATAEAEDRRAREEELAERQAAEQERLRAAAKERSEREAAEQEARSHAEAEQSERTETQRREADRREQELRIQSRQDALRRREAELAVRQAEARAKERARLAAAAAKAAQEQARQAPSLTDDLMRLGGLEPEESGAVESSVVQTEPEAGGADASAGEGA
;
A
#
# COMPACT_ATOMS: atom_id res chain seq x y z
N MET A 1 -23.45 -22.48 84.17
CA MET A 1 -22.17 -22.75 84.88
C MET A 1 -21.29 -23.49 83.88
N VAL A 2 -20.29 -22.90 83.19
CA VAL A 2 -19.10 -22.16 83.67
C VAL A 2 -18.24 -23.02 84.60
N GLY A 3 -17.12 -23.54 84.07
CA GLY A 3 -16.28 -24.54 84.75
C GLY A 3 -14.80 -24.59 84.29
N LYS A 4 -14.24 -23.45 83.86
CA LYS A 4 -12.81 -23.07 83.95
C LYS A 4 -11.72 -24.07 83.51
N LEU A 5 -11.23 -23.88 82.29
CA LEU A 5 -9.86 -24.26 81.92
C LEU A 5 -8.81 -23.44 82.70
N ARG A 6 -7.88 -24.13 83.37
CA ARG A 6 -6.54 -23.64 83.76
C ARG A 6 -5.54 -24.74 83.37
N GLY A 7 -4.30 -24.45 82.96
CA GLY A 7 -3.65 -23.15 82.91
C GLY A 7 -2.50 -23.07 81.91
N ARG A 8 -1.99 -21.85 81.70
CA ARG A 8 -0.85 -21.55 80.83
C ARG A 8 0.46 -21.86 81.56
N ARG A 9 1.52 -22.23 80.82
CA ARG A 9 2.73 -21.39 80.69
C ARG A 9 3.71 -21.91 79.63
N TRP A 10 3.75 -21.23 78.48
CA TRP A 10 4.97 -21.05 77.70
C TRP A 10 5.08 -19.55 77.38
N ARG A 11 6.30 -19.03 77.22
CA ARG A 11 6.59 -17.61 76.93
C ARG A 11 7.84 -17.50 76.05
N PRO A 12 7.70 -17.35 74.72
CA PRO A 12 8.61 -16.53 73.94
C PRO A 12 8.27 -15.04 74.16
N GLY A 13 9.08 -14.13 73.60
CA GLY A 13 8.80 -12.69 73.63
C GLY A 13 7.46 -12.35 72.99
N GLY A 14 6.76 -11.33 73.52
CA GLY A 14 5.51 -10.85 72.93
C GLY A 14 5.73 -10.18 71.56
N PRO A 15 4.66 -9.89 70.80
CA PRO A 15 4.77 -9.25 69.49
C PRO A 15 5.57 -7.96 69.59
N SER A 16 6.63 -7.85 68.77
CA SER A 16 7.51 -6.68 68.82
C SER A 16 6.74 -5.46 68.33
N ARG A 17 6.48 -4.52 69.25
CA ARG A 17 5.89 -3.23 68.91
C ARG A 17 6.91 -2.38 68.17
N VAL A 18 6.95 -2.51 66.84
CA VAL A 18 7.37 -1.39 66.00
C VAL A 18 6.34 -0.28 66.22
N ALA A 19 6.81 0.90 66.64
CA ALA A 19 5.91 1.97 67.08
C ALA A 19 5.04 2.47 65.91
N GLY A 20 3.73 2.24 65.99
CA GLY A 20 2.74 2.72 65.03
C GLY A 20 2.19 1.68 64.04
N GLY A 21 2.70 0.45 64.01
CA GLY A 21 2.17 -0.63 63.15
C GLY A 21 0.99 -1.40 63.76
N PRO A 22 0.17 -2.10 62.94
CA PRO A 22 -0.87 -3.00 63.44
C PRO A 22 -0.28 -4.16 64.26
N GLU A 23 -1.05 -4.66 65.23
CA GLU A 23 -0.65 -5.77 66.10
C GLU A 23 -0.54 -7.07 65.27
N ARG A 24 0.67 -7.65 65.22
CA ARG A 24 0.93 -8.86 64.42
C ARG A 24 0.65 -10.14 65.20
N ALA A 25 0.11 -11.12 64.49
CA ALA A 25 -0.20 -12.44 65.03
C ALA A 25 1.04 -13.30 65.33
N TYR A 26 2.18 -13.02 64.69
CA TYR A 26 3.40 -13.83 64.77
C TYR A 26 4.63 -13.00 65.16
N ALA A 27 5.67 -13.68 65.64
CA ALA A 27 6.97 -13.08 65.96
C ALA A 27 7.87 -12.94 64.73
N GLY A 28 7.71 -13.82 63.74
CA GLY A 28 8.40 -13.78 62.47
C GLY A 28 7.79 -12.79 61.48
N TRP A 29 8.28 -12.83 60.24
CA TRP A 29 7.93 -11.90 59.18
C TRP A 29 7.60 -12.65 57.90
N PHE A 30 6.47 -12.35 57.27
CA PHE A 30 6.06 -12.98 56.02
C PHE A 30 6.15 -12.01 54.85
N ILE A 31 6.99 -12.33 53.86
CA ILE A 31 7.22 -11.48 52.69
C ILE A 31 6.94 -12.31 51.43
N ALA A 32 5.99 -11.86 50.62
CA ALA A 32 5.73 -12.44 49.31
C ALA A 32 6.43 -11.62 48.22
N VAL A 33 7.13 -12.27 47.30
CA VAL A 33 7.64 -11.64 46.08
C VAL A 33 6.74 -12.07 44.94
N GLU A 34 6.16 -11.09 44.25
CA GLU A 34 5.05 -11.23 43.32
C GLU A 34 5.32 -10.54 41.98
N GLY A 35 4.49 -10.85 40.99
CA GLY A 35 4.59 -10.34 39.62
C GLY A 35 4.51 -11.44 38.55
N GLY A 36 4.57 -11.03 37.29
CA GLY A 36 4.48 -11.94 36.14
C GLY A 36 5.63 -12.97 36.07
N ASP A 37 5.54 -13.91 35.14
CA ASP A 37 6.63 -14.85 34.89
C ASP A 37 7.85 -14.13 34.28
N GLY A 38 9.06 -14.61 34.56
CA GLY A 38 10.30 -14.02 34.02
C GLY A 38 10.81 -12.73 34.69
N VAL A 39 10.02 -12.04 35.52
CA VAL A 39 10.35 -10.71 36.10
C VAL A 39 11.50 -10.70 37.13
N GLY A 40 12.11 -11.84 37.43
CA GLY A 40 13.29 -11.93 38.31
C GLY A 40 13.03 -12.25 39.79
N LYS A 41 11.81 -12.68 40.17
CA LYS A 41 11.41 -13.00 41.56
C LYS A 41 12.44 -13.86 42.29
N SER A 42 12.78 -15.03 41.75
CA SER A 42 13.68 -16.00 42.38
C SER A 42 15.12 -15.47 42.52
N THR A 43 15.57 -14.56 41.64
CA THR A 43 16.84 -13.83 41.77
C THR A 43 16.81 -12.90 42.96
N GLN A 44 15.73 -12.12 43.12
CA GLN A 44 15.57 -11.19 44.24
C GLN A 44 15.43 -11.93 45.58
N ILE A 45 14.65 -13.01 45.63
CA ILE A 45 14.53 -13.87 46.82
C ILE A 45 15.91 -14.38 47.25
N SER A 46 16.71 -14.89 46.31
CA SER A 46 18.05 -15.42 46.60
C SER A 46 18.99 -14.34 47.16
N ALA A 47 19.01 -13.14 46.56
CA ALA A 47 19.84 -12.02 46.99
C ALA A 47 19.42 -11.46 48.37
N VAL A 48 18.11 -11.26 48.58
CA VAL A 48 17.56 -10.77 49.85
C VAL A 48 17.72 -11.81 50.96
N ALA A 49 17.55 -13.11 50.67
CA ALA A 49 17.80 -14.17 51.64
C ALA A 49 19.27 -14.23 52.09
N ALA A 50 20.22 -14.11 51.16
CA ALA A 50 21.64 -14.08 51.49
C ALA A 50 21.99 -12.87 52.38
N TRP A 51 21.45 -11.69 52.06
CA TRP A 51 21.63 -10.47 52.85
C TRP A 51 21.03 -10.58 54.25
N LEU A 52 19.79 -11.06 54.39
CA LEU A 52 19.14 -11.26 55.69
C LEU A 52 19.89 -12.29 56.56
N ARG A 53 20.33 -13.42 55.98
CA ARG A 53 21.14 -14.43 56.69
C ARG A 53 22.48 -13.85 57.15
N GLY A 54 23.11 -13.00 56.33
CA GLY A 54 24.33 -12.27 56.70
C GLY A 54 24.17 -11.31 57.87
N ARG A 55 22.93 -10.98 58.27
CA ARG A 55 22.57 -10.16 59.43
C ARG A 55 22.07 -10.99 60.64
N GLY A 56 22.16 -12.32 60.56
CA GLY A 56 21.77 -13.22 61.65
C GLY A 56 20.27 -13.56 61.74
N PHE A 57 19.45 -13.14 60.78
CA PHE A 57 18.06 -13.61 60.71
C PHE A 57 17.99 -15.09 60.30
N GLU A 58 17.13 -15.89 60.94
CA GLU A 58 16.67 -17.14 60.35
C GLU A 58 15.82 -16.80 59.12
N VAL A 59 16.17 -17.34 57.95
CA VAL A 59 15.44 -17.07 56.70
C VAL A 59 15.01 -18.36 56.03
N VAL A 60 13.70 -18.54 55.92
CA VAL A 60 13.06 -19.60 55.15
C VAL A 60 12.71 -19.06 53.77
N THR A 61 13.19 -19.71 52.72
CA THR A 61 12.86 -19.39 51.32
C THR A 61 11.99 -20.49 50.74
N THR A 62 10.83 -20.13 50.17
CA THR A 62 9.86 -21.09 49.62
C THR A 62 9.18 -20.53 48.35
N ARG A 63 8.23 -21.27 47.77
CA ARG A 63 7.49 -20.90 46.54
C ARG A 63 6.08 -21.48 46.55
N GLU A 64 5.15 -20.86 45.83
CA GLU A 64 3.83 -21.41 45.50
C GLU A 64 3.60 -21.42 43.97
N PRO A 65 3.03 -22.49 43.38
CA PRO A 65 2.84 -23.81 43.98
C PRO A 65 4.18 -24.55 44.12
N GLY A 66 4.25 -25.49 45.05
CA GLY A 66 5.48 -26.20 45.42
C GLY A 66 5.90 -25.95 46.86
N GLY A 67 7.15 -26.28 47.18
CA GLY A 67 7.71 -26.05 48.52
C GLY A 67 7.34 -27.14 49.55
N THR A 68 6.33 -27.96 49.27
CA THR A 68 6.01 -29.20 50.00
C THR A 68 5.91 -30.38 49.01
N PRO A 69 5.94 -31.64 49.48
CA PRO A 69 5.74 -32.80 48.60
C PRO A 69 4.39 -32.76 47.85
N LEU A 70 3.29 -32.41 48.53
CA LEU A 70 1.98 -32.22 47.89
C LEU A 70 2.00 -31.04 46.91
N GLY A 71 2.63 -29.93 47.31
CA GLY A 71 2.74 -28.74 46.46
C GLY A 71 3.50 -28.99 45.17
N ASP A 72 4.58 -29.79 45.20
CA ASP A 72 5.33 -30.13 43.99
C ASP A 72 4.55 -31.11 43.07
N GLU A 73 3.71 -32.00 43.61
CA GLU A 73 2.75 -32.79 42.82
C GLU A 73 1.67 -31.89 42.17
N VAL A 74 1.08 -30.97 42.93
CA VAL A 74 0.10 -29.99 42.44
C VAL A 74 0.72 -29.10 41.37
N ARG A 75 1.95 -28.61 41.60
CA ARG A 75 2.73 -27.82 40.63
C ARG A 75 2.88 -28.55 39.32
N ASN A 76 3.24 -29.83 39.34
CA ASN A 76 3.37 -30.64 38.13
C ASN A 76 2.03 -30.75 37.38
N LEU A 77 0.93 -31.00 38.09
CA LEU A 77 -0.41 -31.10 37.50
C LEU A 77 -0.88 -29.79 36.84
N VAL A 78 -0.70 -28.65 37.50
CA VAL A 78 -1.17 -27.36 36.98
C VAL A 78 -0.26 -26.81 35.87
N LEU A 79 1.07 -26.90 36.01
CA LEU A 79 2.03 -26.28 35.08
C LEU A 79 2.52 -27.20 33.95
N HIS A 80 2.61 -28.51 34.15
CA HIS A 80 3.37 -29.40 33.26
C HIS A 80 2.57 -30.56 32.64
N ALA A 81 1.55 -31.10 33.33
CA ALA A 81 0.65 -32.12 32.77
C ALA A 81 -0.22 -31.55 31.63
N ARG A 82 0.20 -31.74 30.37
CA ARG A 82 -0.47 -31.19 29.16
C ARG A 82 -1.68 -32.01 28.73
N GLU A 83 -1.69 -33.29 29.08
CA GLU A 83 -2.80 -34.24 28.95
C GLU A 83 -4.03 -33.84 29.79
N HIS A 84 -3.85 -33.01 30.83
CA HIS A 84 -4.92 -32.56 31.72
C HIS A 84 -5.28 -31.08 31.47
N ARG A 85 -6.40 -30.87 30.76
CA ARG A 85 -7.03 -29.55 30.58
C ARG A 85 -7.91 -29.23 31.79
N LEU A 86 -7.35 -28.54 32.77
CA LEU A 86 -8.07 -28.06 33.95
C LEU A 86 -8.98 -26.88 33.57
N GLY A 87 -10.22 -26.89 34.08
CA GLY A 87 -11.07 -25.69 34.07
C GLY A 87 -10.63 -24.70 35.15
N ALA A 88 -10.86 -23.40 34.95
CA ALA A 88 -10.38 -22.32 35.83
C ALA A 88 -10.70 -22.53 37.32
N ARG A 89 -11.89 -23.05 37.66
CA ARG A 89 -12.24 -23.37 39.06
C ARG A 89 -11.44 -24.53 39.64
N ALA A 90 -11.13 -25.57 38.85
CA ALA A 90 -10.31 -26.69 39.30
C ALA A 90 -8.84 -26.27 39.47
N GLU A 91 -8.32 -25.44 38.56
CA GLU A 91 -7.02 -24.79 38.67
C GLU A 91 -6.92 -23.96 39.98
N ALA A 92 -7.93 -23.11 40.26
CA ALA A 92 -7.99 -22.33 41.50
C ALA A 92 -8.05 -23.17 42.78
N LEU A 93 -8.84 -24.25 42.79
CA LEU A 93 -8.95 -25.18 43.93
C LEU A 93 -7.65 -25.93 44.20
N LEU A 94 -6.91 -26.31 43.16
CA LEU A 94 -5.60 -26.96 43.29
C LEU A 94 -4.57 -26.00 43.90
N PHE A 95 -4.47 -24.75 43.42
CA PHE A 95 -3.62 -23.74 44.05
C PHE A 95 -4.00 -23.46 45.51
N ALA A 96 -5.29 -23.51 45.85
CA ALA A 96 -5.73 -23.34 47.24
C ALA A 96 -5.39 -24.54 48.14
N ALA A 97 -5.40 -25.77 47.60
CA ALA A 97 -5.02 -26.97 48.33
C ALA A 97 -3.50 -27.02 48.63
N ASP A 98 -2.68 -26.72 47.62
CA ASP A 98 -1.22 -26.52 47.76
C ASP A 98 -0.91 -25.47 48.85
N ARG A 99 -1.54 -24.30 48.77
CA ARG A 99 -1.37 -23.23 49.74
C ARG A 99 -1.75 -23.64 51.17
N ALA A 100 -2.84 -24.38 51.36
CA ALA A 100 -3.28 -24.80 52.69
C ALA A 100 -2.24 -25.70 53.37
N ASP A 101 -1.79 -26.76 52.67
CA ASP A 101 -0.73 -27.65 53.14
C ASP A 101 0.59 -26.89 53.39
N HIS A 102 0.97 -25.99 52.48
CA HIS A 102 2.19 -25.18 52.59
C HIS A 102 2.15 -24.20 53.78
N MET A 103 0.98 -23.62 54.06
CA MET A 103 0.77 -22.75 55.22
C MET A 103 0.89 -23.50 56.55
N GLU A 104 0.36 -24.72 56.64
CA GLU A 104 0.42 -25.57 57.83
C GLU A 104 1.83 -26.16 58.06
N THR A 105 2.50 -26.62 57.00
CA THR A 105 3.75 -27.39 57.11
C THR A 105 5.02 -26.55 57.10
N VAL A 106 5.04 -25.38 56.44
CA VAL A 106 6.25 -24.56 56.26
C VAL A 106 6.08 -23.15 56.83
N VAL A 107 5.07 -22.40 56.35
CA VAL A 107 5.00 -20.95 56.61
C VAL A 107 4.66 -20.66 58.07
N ARG A 108 3.55 -21.18 58.61
CA ARG A 108 3.13 -20.88 59.99
C ARG A 108 4.17 -21.35 61.03
N PRO A 109 4.75 -22.56 60.96
CA PRO A 109 5.81 -22.98 61.87
C PRO A 109 7.08 -22.11 61.80
N ALA A 110 7.32 -21.41 60.69
CA ALA A 110 8.44 -20.47 60.55
C ALA A 110 8.14 -19.10 61.18
N LEU A 111 6.91 -18.59 60.97
CA LEU A 111 6.48 -17.33 61.58
C LEU A 111 6.34 -17.44 63.11
N GLU A 112 5.89 -18.58 63.63
CA GLU A 112 5.76 -18.84 65.07
C GLU A 112 7.11 -18.81 65.81
N ARG A 113 8.19 -19.30 65.19
CA ARG A 113 9.53 -19.33 65.80
C ARG A 113 10.36 -18.05 65.58
N GLY A 114 9.83 -17.06 64.85
CA GLY A 114 10.50 -15.78 64.64
C GLY A 114 11.28 -15.64 63.33
N ALA A 115 11.17 -16.60 62.40
CA ALA A 115 11.91 -16.57 61.13
C ALA A 115 11.32 -15.54 60.15
N VAL A 116 12.15 -15.09 59.21
CA VAL A 116 11.72 -14.35 58.03
C VAL A 116 11.41 -15.35 56.91
N VAL A 117 10.16 -15.39 56.45
CA VAL A 117 9.71 -16.22 55.33
C VAL A 117 9.67 -15.37 54.07
N LEU A 118 10.44 -15.77 53.05
CA LEU A 118 10.39 -15.22 51.71
C LEU A 118 9.72 -16.26 50.78
N THR A 119 8.56 -15.95 50.20
CA THR A 119 7.88 -16.83 49.25
C THR A 119 7.90 -16.26 47.82
N ASP A 120 8.25 -17.09 46.84
CA ASP A 120 8.00 -16.83 45.42
C ASP A 120 6.52 -17.12 45.13
N ARG A 121 5.71 -16.05 44.97
CA ARG A 121 4.24 -16.07 44.91
C ARG A 121 3.52 -16.45 46.21
N HIS A 122 2.28 -15.96 46.31
CA HIS A 122 1.29 -16.30 47.33
C HIS A 122 -0.15 -16.02 46.78
N VAL A 123 -1.08 -15.61 47.64
CA VAL A 123 -2.49 -15.27 47.32
C VAL A 123 -2.63 -14.25 46.19
N ASP A 124 -1.70 -13.30 46.06
CA ASP A 124 -1.77 -12.25 45.04
C ASP A 124 -1.62 -12.80 43.63
N SER A 125 -0.73 -13.77 43.43
CA SER A 125 -0.68 -14.58 42.21
C SER A 125 -2.01 -15.29 41.93
N SER A 126 -2.68 -15.87 42.93
CA SER A 126 -3.98 -16.51 42.69
C SER A 126 -5.03 -15.52 42.19
N VAL A 127 -5.12 -14.31 42.77
CA VAL A 127 -6.06 -13.30 42.26
C VAL A 127 -5.66 -12.82 40.87
N ALA A 128 -4.37 -12.55 40.62
CA ALA A 128 -3.91 -12.07 39.31
C ALA A 128 -4.14 -13.08 38.18
N TYR A 129 -3.80 -14.36 38.38
CA TYR A 129 -3.93 -15.40 37.36
C TYR A 129 -5.36 -15.97 37.27
N GLN A 130 -6.00 -16.32 38.38
CA GLN A 130 -7.33 -16.95 38.32
C GLN A 130 -8.48 -15.93 38.21
N SER A 131 -8.37 -14.71 38.73
CA SER A 131 -9.36 -13.66 38.44
C SER A 131 -9.02 -12.89 37.17
N GLY A 132 -7.87 -12.21 37.13
CA GLY A 132 -7.47 -11.40 35.96
C GLY A 132 -7.26 -12.22 34.68
N GLY A 133 -6.43 -13.25 34.75
CA GLY A 133 -6.11 -14.12 33.62
C GLY A 133 -7.29 -14.98 33.16
N ARG A 134 -7.88 -15.76 34.09
CA ARG A 134 -8.93 -16.76 33.82
C ARG A 134 -10.38 -16.28 33.94
N GLY A 135 -10.63 -15.07 34.44
CA GLY A 135 -11.99 -14.48 34.52
C GLY A 135 -12.88 -14.98 35.66
N LEU A 136 -12.33 -15.56 36.75
CA LEU A 136 -13.13 -15.82 37.95
C LEU A 136 -13.42 -14.52 38.72
N ALA A 137 -14.49 -14.49 39.51
CA ALA A 137 -14.77 -13.39 40.43
C ALA A 137 -13.61 -13.22 41.43
N ALA A 138 -13.16 -11.98 41.66
CA ALA A 138 -12.04 -11.71 42.55
C ALA A 138 -12.39 -12.07 44.00
N GLU A 139 -13.65 -11.86 44.37
CA GLU A 139 -14.25 -12.13 45.67
C GLU A 139 -14.18 -13.63 45.99
N ASP A 140 -14.53 -14.50 45.04
CA ASP A 140 -14.45 -15.96 45.18
C ASP A 140 -13.01 -16.42 45.41
N VAL A 141 -12.05 -15.91 44.62
CA VAL A 141 -10.63 -16.28 44.73
C VAL A 141 -10.02 -15.76 46.03
N VAL A 142 -10.39 -14.55 46.48
CA VAL A 142 -9.97 -13.99 47.77
C VAL A 142 -10.58 -14.77 48.94
N ALA A 143 -11.85 -15.16 48.88
CA ALA A 143 -12.50 -15.95 49.92
C ALA A 143 -11.88 -17.36 50.05
N LEU A 144 -11.68 -18.04 48.92
CA LEU A 144 -10.99 -19.33 48.86
C LEU A 144 -9.55 -19.24 49.41
N SER A 145 -8.84 -18.16 49.08
CA SER A 145 -7.47 -17.93 49.57
C SER A 145 -7.43 -17.59 51.07
N ALA A 146 -8.41 -16.84 51.58
CA ALA A 146 -8.53 -16.54 53.00
C ALA A 146 -8.86 -17.79 53.83
N PHE A 147 -9.64 -18.72 53.27
CA PHE A 147 -9.85 -20.05 53.85
C PHE A 147 -8.55 -20.85 53.89
N ALA A 148 -7.84 -20.97 52.76
CA ALA A 148 -6.58 -21.72 52.67
C ALA A 148 -5.45 -21.20 53.58
N THR A 149 -5.44 -19.89 53.89
CA THR A 149 -4.44 -19.28 54.76
C THR A 149 -4.87 -19.14 56.22
N ASP A 150 -6.14 -19.46 56.56
CA ASP A 150 -6.76 -19.12 57.84
C ASP A 150 -6.51 -17.63 58.18
N GLY A 151 -6.78 -16.78 57.18
CA GLY A 151 -6.66 -15.32 57.28
C GLY A 151 -5.24 -14.75 57.37
N VAL A 152 -4.19 -15.58 57.41
CA VAL A 152 -2.79 -15.12 57.41
C VAL A 152 -2.46 -14.43 56.08
N ARG A 153 -1.69 -13.33 56.15
CA ARG A 153 -1.29 -12.52 54.99
C ARG A 153 0.18 -12.12 55.14
N PRO A 154 0.89 -11.83 54.04
CA PRO A 154 2.21 -11.22 54.11
C PRO A 154 2.19 -9.88 54.86
N ASP A 155 3.25 -9.58 55.60
CA ASP A 155 3.54 -8.25 56.15
C ASP A 155 4.02 -7.29 55.04
N LEU A 156 4.63 -7.83 53.97
CA LEU A 156 5.09 -7.10 52.79
C LEU A 156 4.83 -7.92 51.53
N VAL A 157 4.34 -7.27 50.48
CA VAL A 157 4.28 -7.81 49.12
C VAL A 157 5.21 -7.00 48.21
N VAL A 158 6.30 -7.61 47.78
CA VAL A 158 7.22 -7.02 46.79
C VAL A 158 6.70 -7.36 45.40
N LEU A 159 6.06 -6.40 44.72
CA LEU A 159 5.58 -6.57 43.36
C LEU A 159 6.64 -6.09 42.37
N LEU A 160 7.22 -7.03 41.63
CA LEU A 160 8.11 -6.75 40.51
C LEU A 160 7.26 -6.52 39.25
N ASP A 161 7.07 -5.26 38.87
CA ASP A 161 6.33 -4.87 37.67
C ASP A 161 7.25 -4.86 36.44
N LEU A 162 6.87 -5.58 35.39
CA LEU A 162 7.57 -5.60 34.12
C LEU A 162 6.55 -5.73 33.00
N ASP A 163 6.86 -5.17 31.84
CA ASP A 163 6.05 -5.40 30.65
C ASP A 163 6.02 -6.90 30.27
N PRO A 164 4.86 -7.50 29.99
CA PRO A 164 4.77 -8.93 29.67
C PRO A 164 5.58 -9.35 28.44
N ALA A 165 5.76 -8.47 27.45
CA ALA A 165 6.55 -8.76 26.26
C ALA A 165 8.05 -8.79 26.60
N VAL A 166 8.53 -7.80 27.37
CA VAL A 166 9.93 -7.77 27.87
C VAL A 166 10.20 -8.96 28.79
N ALA A 167 9.24 -9.30 29.66
CA ALA A 167 9.33 -10.45 30.56
C ALA A 167 9.34 -11.79 29.80
N ARG A 168 8.66 -11.88 28.65
CA ARG A 168 8.66 -13.05 27.76
C ARG A 168 10.02 -13.21 27.05
N ALA A 169 10.55 -12.14 26.45
CA ALA A 169 11.87 -12.17 25.81
C ALA A 169 12.98 -12.64 26.78
N ARG A 170 13.02 -12.09 28.00
CA ARG A 170 13.94 -12.52 29.08
C ARG A 170 13.78 -13.99 29.51
N ARG A 171 12.63 -14.64 29.23
CA ARG A 171 12.45 -16.09 29.47
C ARG A 171 12.96 -16.92 28.29
N GLU A 172 12.64 -16.51 27.06
CA GLU A 172 13.04 -17.21 25.84
C GLU A 172 14.58 -17.26 25.68
N GLU A 173 15.29 -16.24 26.16
CA GLU A 173 16.77 -16.24 26.23
C GLU A 173 17.37 -17.22 27.26
N ARG A 174 16.62 -17.58 28.32
CA ARG A 174 17.14 -18.34 29.48
C ARG A 174 16.64 -19.78 29.55
N THR A 175 15.46 -20.05 29.00
CA THR A 175 14.69 -21.27 29.23
C THR A 175 14.00 -21.70 27.94
N GLY A 176 13.91 -23.02 27.73
CA GLY A 176 13.31 -23.61 26.53
C GLY A 176 11.78 -23.59 26.54
N VAL A 177 11.15 -24.76 26.47
CA VAL A 177 9.69 -24.88 26.31
C VAL A 177 8.94 -24.26 27.52
N PRO A 178 8.05 -23.27 27.31
CA PRO A 178 7.31 -22.61 28.38
C PRO A 178 6.29 -23.55 29.05
N ASP A 179 6.01 -23.30 30.34
CA ASP A 179 4.95 -24.02 31.05
C ASP A 179 3.53 -23.64 30.60
N LYS A 180 2.49 -24.29 31.15
CA LYS A 180 1.09 -24.07 30.75
C LYS A 180 0.60 -22.63 30.96
N LEU A 181 1.07 -21.91 31.98
CA LEU A 181 0.70 -20.51 32.23
C LEU A 181 1.59 -19.55 31.42
N GLU A 182 2.88 -19.86 31.31
CA GLU A 182 3.81 -19.07 30.50
C GLU A 182 3.44 -19.06 29.01
N ALA A 183 2.86 -20.16 28.52
CA ALA A 183 2.41 -20.34 27.13
C ALA A 183 1.11 -19.60 26.78
N GLU A 184 0.43 -18.96 27.75
CA GLU A 184 -0.79 -18.18 27.49
C GLU A 184 -0.52 -16.95 26.60
N ALA A 185 -1.58 -16.48 25.93
CA ALA A 185 -1.56 -15.36 24.99
C ALA A 185 -1.21 -14.02 25.66
N GLY A 186 -0.79 -13.02 24.87
CA GLY A 186 -0.30 -11.74 25.40
C GLY A 186 -1.31 -11.02 26.30
N ASP A 187 -2.58 -10.98 25.88
CA ASP A 187 -3.72 -10.39 26.58
C ASP A 187 -3.97 -11.02 27.97
N PHE A 188 -3.70 -12.33 28.13
CA PHE A 188 -3.76 -12.99 29.43
C PHE A 188 -2.73 -12.38 30.40
N HIS A 189 -1.49 -12.24 29.96
CA HIS A 189 -0.40 -11.69 30.80
C HIS A 189 -0.58 -10.19 31.07
N GLU A 190 -1.16 -9.44 30.14
CA GLU A 190 -1.57 -8.04 30.34
C GLU A 190 -2.64 -7.93 31.45
N ARG A 191 -3.69 -8.77 31.42
CA ARG A 191 -4.71 -8.80 32.49
C ARG A 191 -4.13 -9.21 33.85
N VAL A 192 -3.20 -10.16 33.87
CA VAL A 192 -2.45 -10.57 35.08
C VAL A 192 -1.70 -9.37 35.66
N ARG A 193 -0.90 -8.67 34.85
CA ARG A 193 -0.16 -7.46 35.26
C ARG A 193 -1.09 -6.36 35.78
N ALA A 194 -2.15 -6.06 35.02
CA ALA A 194 -3.14 -5.06 35.40
C ALA A 194 -3.81 -5.39 36.75
N THR A 195 -4.06 -6.67 37.02
CA THR A 195 -4.67 -7.11 38.29
C THR A 195 -3.70 -6.97 39.46
N PHE A 196 -2.43 -7.32 39.31
CA PHE A 196 -1.40 -7.03 40.33
C PHE A 196 -1.32 -5.53 40.65
N LEU A 197 -1.26 -4.68 39.62
CA LEU A 197 -1.20 -3.22 39.76
C LEU A 197 -2.49 -2.59 40.31
N ALA A 198 -3.65 -3.22 40.12
CA ALA A 198 -4.89 -2.80 40.74
C ALA A 198 -4.89 -3.13 42.25
N ARG A 199 -4.40 -4.32 42.62
CA ARG A 199 -4.32 -4.76 44.03
C ARG A 199 -3.31 -3.96 44.85
N SER A 200 -2.14 -3.62 44.29
CA SER A 200 -1.16 -2.78 45.00
C SER A 200 -1.69 -1.38 45.31
N LYS A 201 -2.59 -0.84 44.50
CA LYS A 201 -3.29 0.44 44.75
C LYS A 201 -4.37 0.35 45.83
N GLN A 202 -4.89 -0.84 46.12
CA GLN A 202 -5.90 -1.06 47.16
C GLN A 202 -5.29 -1.16 48.58
N ASP A 203 -4.00 -1.47 48.68
CA ASP A 203 -3.29 -1.63 49.96
C ASP A 203 -1.84 -1.10 49.83
N PRO A 204 -1.66 0.22 49.57
CA PRO A 204 -0.34 0.78 49.26
C PRO A 204 0.65 0.70 50.42
N GLU A 205 0.21 0.43 51.64
CA GLU A 205 1.08 0.24 52.80
C GLU A 205 1.75 -1.15 52.81
N ARG A 206 1.05 -2.20 52.36
CA ARG A 206 1.63 -3.55 52.25
C ARG A 206 2.48 -3.76 51.00
N TYR A 207 2.27 -3.03 49.91
CA TYR A 207 2.97 -3.29 48.65
C TYR A 207 4.19 -2.39 48.45
N LEU A 208 5.31 -3.02 48.08
CA LEU A 208 6.45 -2.35 47.44
C LEU A 208 6.41 -2.68 45.95
N VAL A 209 5.97 -1.75 45.11
CA VAL A 209 5.99 -1.91 43.65
C VAL A 209 7.33 -1.41 43.11
N ILE A 210 8.04 -2.25 42.37
CA ILE A 210 9.35 -1.94 41.79
C ILE A 210 9.31 -2.16 40.28
N ASP A 211 9.82 -1.20 39.52
CA ASP A 211 10.04 -1.35 38.08
C ASP A 211 11.18 -2.33 37.81
N ALA A 212 10.83 -3.53 37.36
CA ALA A 212 11.78 -4.60 37.05
C ALA A 212 12.45 -4.47 35.68
N ASN A 213 12.30 -3.34 34.98
CA ASN A 213 13.22 -2.97 33.90
C ASN A 213 14.61 -2.63 34.45
N GLN A 214 14.69 -2.10 35.68
CA GLN A 214 15.95 -1.71 36.33
C GLN A 214 16.87 -2.92 36.62
N GLY A 215 18.16 -2.64 36.78
CA GLY A 215 19.17 -3.67 37.08
C GLY A 215 18.87 -4.44 38.38
N PRO A 216 19.15 -5.77 38.46
CA PRO A 216 18.80 -6.60 39.61
C PRO A 216 19.26 -6.07 40.98
N GLN A 217 20.39 -5.36 41.01
CA GLN A 217 20.98 -4.76 42.20
C GLN A 217 20.18 -3.56 42.72
N ILE A 218 19.54 -2.80 41.82
CA ILE A 218 18.63 -1.69 42.19
C ILE A 218 17.36 -2.27 42.83
N LEU A 219 16.78 -3.31 42.23
CA LEU A 219 15.65 -4.05 42.81
C LEU A 219 16.02 -4.60 44.20
N THR A 220 17.16 -5.27 44.33
CA THR A 220 17.62 -5.80 45.62
C THR A 220 17.77 -4.68 46.64
N GLY A 221 18.42 -3.57 46.29
CA GLY A 221 18.59 -2.43 47.20
C GLY A 221 17.26 -1.81 47.63
N ALA A 222 16.27 -1.68 46.74
CA ALA A 222 14.94 -1.15 47.08
C ALA A 222 14.18 -2.08 48.04
N ILE A 223 14.31 -3.40 47.89
CA ILE A 223 13.76 -4.37 48.84
C ILE A 223 14.48 -4.28 50.19
N GLN A 224 15.80 -4.13 50.19
CA GLN A 224 16.61 -3.96 51.40
C GLN A 224 16.20 -2.70 52.18
N ASP A 225 16.06 -1.56 51.51
CA ASP A 225 15.63 -0.28 52.10
C ASP A 225 14.24 -0.39 52.74
N ARG A 226 13.27 -0.99 52.04
CA ARG A 226 11.93 -1.25 52.60
C ARG A 226 11.98 -2.18 53.81
N LEU A 227 12.82 -3.21 53.78
CA LEU A 227 12.98 -4.14 54.91
C LEU A 227 13.74 -3.51 56.08
N ASP A 228 14.68 -2.60 55.84
CA ASP A 228 15.35 -1.83 56.90
C ASP A 228 14.35 -0.92 57.66
N GLY A 229 13.33 -0.39 56.98
CA GLY A 229 12.23 0.34 57.64
C GLY A 229 11.18 -0.53 58.34
N LEU A 230 11.27 -1.86 58.22
CA LEU A 230 10.32 -2.81 58.79
C LEU A 230 10.95 -3.62 59.92
N LEU A 231 12.04 -4.34 59.64
CA LEU A 231 12.71 -5.25 60.55
C LEU A 231 13.29 -4.49 61.77
N PRO A 232 13.34 -5.10 62.97
CA PRO A 232 14.00 -4.49 64.11
C PRO A 232 15.52 -4.38 63.85
N LEU A 233 16.04 -3.16 63.79
CA LEU A 233 17.46 -2.88 63.53
C LEU A 233 18.22 -2.51 64.80
N SER A 234 19.48 -2.92 64.88
CA SER A 234 20.46 -2.32 65.78
C SER A 234 20.91 -0.91 65.30
N ALA A 235 21.61 -0.16 66.16
CA ALA A 235 22.12 1.16 65.81
C ALA A 235 23.13 1.12 64.66
N GLU A 236 24.04 0.15 64.66
CA GLU A 236 25.02 -0.08 63.58
C GLU A 236 24.33 -0.43 62.26
N GLU A 237 23.31 -1.28 62.32
CA GLU A 237 22.49 -1.62 61.14
C GLU A 237 21.70 -0.43 60.60
N THR A 238 21.25 0.48 61.48
CA THR A 238 20.53 1.71 61.09
C THR A 238 21.46 2.66 60.34
N GLU A 239 22.70 2.84 60.79
CA GLU A 239 23.70 3.62 60.06
C GLU A 239 24.07 2.95 58.72
N ALA A 240 24.23 1.63 58.71
CA ALA A 240 24.49 0.87 57.50
C ALA A 240 23.31 0.91 56.51
N ALA A 241 22.07 0.94 57.00
CA ALA A 241 20.86 1.13 56.20
C ALA A 241 20.84 2.52 55.54
N ALA A 242 21.08 3.59 56.31
CA ALA A 242 21.15 4.95 55.77
C ALA A 242 22.23 5.07 54.65
N LYS A 243 23.38 4.43 54.83
CA LYS A 243 24.43 4.35 53.80
C LYS A 243 23.99 3.57 52.55
N ARG A 244 23.29 2.43 52.71
CA ARG A 244 22.70 1.67 51.59
C ARG A 244 21.64 2.48 50.84
N ALA A 245 20.74 3.15 51.54
CA ALA A 245 19.68 3.99 50.97
C ALA A 245 20.26 5.12 50.11
N ALA A 246 21.30 5.81 50.61
CA ALA A 246 22.00 6.84 49.85
C ALA A 246 22.70 6.29 48.59
N ALA A 247 23.34 5.12 48.70
CA ALA A 247 23.96 4.45 47.55
C ALA A 247 22.94 3.98 46.50
N LEU A 248 21.79 3.46 46.94
CA LEU A 248 20.67 3.09 46.08
C LEU A 248 20.11 4.30 45.33
N ALA A 249 19.86 5.42 46.04
CA ALA A 249 19.38 6.65 45.43
C ALA A 249 20.33 7.15 44.32
N ALA A 250 21.65 7.09 44.58
CA ALA A 250 22.67 7.43 43.58
C ALA A 250 22.70 6.44 42.39
N ALA A 251 22.47 5.15 42.62
CA ALA A 251 22.38 4.15 41.55
C ALA A 251 21.13 4.35 40.68
N ILE A 252 19.97 4.63 41.29
CA ILE A 252 18.71 4.94 40.59
C ILE A 252 18.85 6.21 39.75
N ALA A 253 19.54 7.23 40.25
CA ALA A 253 19.80 8.47 39.49
C ALA A 253 20.61 8.19 38.22
N ARG A 254 21.74 7.46 38.34
CA ARG A 254 22.59 7.08 37.19
C ARG A 254 21.87 6.22 36.17
N GLU A 255 21.06 5.26 36.63
CA GLU A 255 20.25 4.42 35.72
C GLU A 255 19.22 5.26 34.95
N ARG A 256 18.57 6.22 35.60
CA ARG A 256 17.64 7.15 34.93
C ARG A 256 18.34 8.02 33.90
N GLU A 257 19.51 8.58 34.23
CA GLU A 257 20.34 9.35 33.30
C GLU A 257 20.74 8.50 32.08
N PHE A 258 21.17 7.25 32.29
CA PHE A 258 21.52 6.31 31.23
C PHE A 258 20.34 5.96 30.32
N GLN A 259 19.17 5.64 30.90
CA GLN A 259 17.97 5.33 30.10
C GLN A 259 17.46 6.57 29.34
N GLN A 260 17.56 7.77 29.92
CA GLN A 260 17.21 9.03 29.22
C GLN A 260 18.15 9.31 28.04
N ALA A 261 19.46 9.10 28.21
CA ALA A 261 20.43 9.22 27.12
C ALA A 261 20.14 8.24 25.98
N ARG A 262 19.87 6.97 26.31
CA ARG A 262 19.54 5.93 25.30
C ARG A 262 18.24 6.25 24.53
N VAL A 263 17.19 6.70 25.21
CA VAL A 263 15.94 7.11 24.55
C VAL A 263 16.13 8.34 23.67
N ALA A 264 17.01 9.28 24.05
CA ALA A 264 17.37 10.42 23.21
C ALA A 264 18.14 9.99 21.96
N GLU A 265 19.11 9.08 22.08
CA GLU A 265 19.87 8.50 20.96
C GLU A 265 18.96 7.73 19.98
N GLU A 266 18.06 6.87 20.49
CA GLU A 266 17.07 6.16 19.68
C GLU A 266 16.11 7.12 18.96
N ALA A 267 15.71 8.22 19.60
CA ALA A 267 14.87 9.24 19.00
C ALA A 267 15.60 10.06 17.92
N GLU A 268 16.88 10.38 18.12
CA GLU A 268 17.72 11.09 17.14
C GLU A 268 18.00 10.22 15.91
N ALA A 269 18.34 8.94 16.11
CA ALA A 269 18.50 7.97 15.03
C ALA A 269 17.22 7.82 14.20
N ARG A 270 16.06 7.72 14.87
CA ARG A 270 14.76 7.65 14.20
C ARG A 270 14.44 8.94 13.43
N ALA A 271 14.66 10.12 14.03
CA ALA A 271 14.41 11.40 13.37
C ALA A 271 15.31 11.60 12.13
N THR A 272 16.53 11.07 12.18
CA THR A 272 17.47 11.04 11.05
C THR A 272 16.95 10.15 9.92
N ALA A 273 16.59 8.89 10.22
CA ALA A 273 16.02 7.98 9.23
C ALA A 273 14.71 8.51 8.60
N GLU A 274 13.83 9.12 9.40
CA GLU A 274 12.62 9.78 8.88
C GLU A 274 12.93 11.02 8.03
N ALA A 275 14.06 11.69 8.25
CA ALA A 275 14.51 12.81 7.40
C ALA A 275 15.12 12.34 6.07
N GLU A 276 15.85 11.21 6.08
CA GLU A 276 16.39 10.58 4.87
C GLU A 276 15.26 10.05 3.98
N ASP A 277 14.28 9.34 4.54
CA ASP A 277 13.08 8.87 3.81
C ASP A 277 12.26 10.05 3.23
N ARG A 278 12.11 11.16 3.96
CA ARG A 278 11.48 12.38 3.41
C ARG A 278 12.25 12.93 2.21
N ARG A 279 13.58 13.06 2.30
CA ARG A 279 14.43 13.55 1.19
C ARG A 279 14.33 12.64 -0.04
N ALA A 280 14.41 11.33 0.15
CA ALA A 280 14.27 10.37 -0.95
C ALA A 280 12.92 10.50 -1.68
N ARG A 281 11.82 10.72 -0.95
CA ARG A 281 10.49 10.95 -1.54
C ARG A 281 10.37 12.31 -2.24
N GLU A 282 11.02 13.35 -1.72
CA GLU A 282 11.07 14.68 -2.34
C GLU A 282 11.88 14.64 -3.65
N GLU A 283 13.02 13.94 -3.66
CA GLU A 283 13.84 13.69 -4.85
C GLU A 283 13.07 12.87 -5.90
N GLU A 284 12.43 11.76 -5.52
CA GLU A 284 11.61 10.95 -6.44
C GLU A 284 10.45 11.76 -7.05
N LEU A 285 9.80 12.62 -6.26
CA LEU A 285 8.74 13.50 -6.74
C LEU A 285 9.28 14.55 -7.73
N ALA A 286 10.45 15.13 -7.47
CA ALA A 286 11.10 16.08 -8.36
C ALA A 286 11.52 15.43 -9.69
N GLU A 287 12.06 14.21 -9.68
CA GLU A 287 12.38 13.45 -10.89
C GLU A 287 11.13 13.17 -11.73
N ARG A 288 10.04 12.72 -11.09
CA ARG A 288 8.74 12.50 -11.76
C ARG A 288 8.21 13.77 -12.42
N GLN A 289 8.27 14.91 -11.72
CA GLN A 289 7.85 16.21 -12.25
C GLN A 289 8.75 16.70 -13.41
N ALA A 290 10.06 16.47 -13.34
CA ALA A 290 10.99 16.82 -14.41
C ALA A 290 10.70 15.99 -15.68
N ALA A 291 10.51 14.67 -15.55
CA ALA A 291 10.16 13.78 -16.65
C ALA A 291 8.79 14.12 -17.26
N GLU A 292 7.82 14.55 -16.46
CA GLU A 292 6.53 15.05 -16.96
C GLU A 292 6.68 16.36 -17.74
N GLN A 293 7.45 17.34 -17.23
CA GLN A 293 7.73 18.56 -17.98
C GLN A 293 8.47 18.29 -19.29
N GLU A 294 9.43 17.37 -19.32
CA GLU A 294 10.14 17.01 -20.55
C GLU A 294 9.20 16.39 -21.58
N ARG A 295 8.31 15.46 -21.16
CA ARG A 295 7.25 14.91 -22.02
C ARG A 295 6.32 15.98 -22.57
N LEU A 296 5.88 16.93 -21.75
CA LEU A 296 5.03 18.04 -22.18
C LEU A 296 5.74 18.96 -23.18
N ARG A 297 7.03 19.26 -22.98
CA ARG A 297 7.85 20.03 -23.94
C ARG A 297 8.05 19.29 -25.26
N ALA A 298 8.32 17.98 -25.22
CA ALA A 298 8.44 17.15 -26.41
C ALA A 298 7.13 17.13 -27.22
N ALA A 299 5.99 16.90 -26.56
CA ALA A 299 4.67 16.91 -27.20
C ALA A 299 4.29 18.29 -27.76
N ALA A 300 4.65 19.38 -27.08
CA ALA A 300 4.45 20.74 -27.59
C ALA A 300 5.31 21.04 -28.82
N LYS A 301 6.58 20.60 -28.82
CA LYS A 301 7.48 20.71 -29.98
C LYS A 301 6.93 19.94 -31.17
N GLU A 302 6.57 18.67 -30.98
CA GLU A 302 6.00 17.82 -32.02
C GLU A 302 4.70 18.41 -32.59
N ARG A 303 3.82 18.97 -31.74
CA ARG A 303 2.64 19.71 -32.21
C ARG A 303 3.03 20.90 -33.08
N SER A 304 3.99 21.73 -32.67
CA SER A 304 4.42 22.89 -33.47
C SER A 304 5.07 22.48 -34.81
N GLU A 305 5.78 21.36 -34.85
CA GLU A 305 6.38 20.81 -36.08
C GLU A 305 5.29 20.29 -37.03
N ARG A 306 4.24 19.65 -36.50
CA ARG A 306 3.07 19.24 -37.29
C ARG A 306 2.27 20.45 -37.81
N GLU A 307 2.03 21.46 -36.97
CA GLU A 307 1.33 22.69 -37.36
C GLU A 307 2.10 23.45 -38.46
N ALA A 308 3.43 23.54 -38.35
CA ALA A 308 4.28 24.11 -39.39
C ALA A 308 4.23 23.31 -40.70
N ALA A 309 4.34 21.97 -40.63
CA ALA A 309 4.26 21.11 -41.81
C ALA A 309 2.88 21.16 -42.50
N GLU A 310 1.79 21.24 -41.73
CA GLU A 310 0.45 21.49 -42.28
C GLU A 310 0.36 22.85 -42.97
N GLN A 311 0.96 23.89 -42.39
CA GLN A 311 0.93 25.24 -42.96
C GLN A 311 1.77 25.34 -44.25
N GLU A 312 2.94 24.70 -44.30
CA GLU A 312 3.72 24.54 -45.53
C GLU A 312 2.92 23.77 -46.60
N ALA A 313 2.34 22.62 -46.25
CA ALA A 313 1.55 21.81 -47.17
C ALA A 313 0.32 22.57 -47.73
N ARG A 314 -0.38 23.35 -46.90
CA ARG A 314 -1.47 24.24 -47.35
C ARG A 314 -0.96 25.30 -48.32
N SER A 315 0.17 25.96 -48.01
CA SER A 315 0.76 26.96 -48.90
C SER A 315 1.18 26.40 -50.26
N HIS A 316 1.70 25.16 -50.29
CA HIS A 316 2.06 24.47 -51.53
C HIS A 316 0.82 24.07 -52.35
N ALA A 317 -0.25 23.59 -51.68
CA ALA A 317 -1.52 23.27 -52.33
C ALA A 317 -2.22 24.51 -52.90
N GLU A 318 -2.19 25.65 -52.20
CA GLU A 318 -2.69 26.94 -52.68
C GLU A 318 -1.89 27.45 -53.89
N ALA A 319 -0.55 27.32 -53.86
CA ALA A 319 0.31 27.67 -54.99
C ALA A 319 0.02 26.78 -56.22
N GLU A 320 -0.03 25.46 -56.06
CA GLU A 320 -0.42 24.53 -57.13
C GLU A 320 -1.82 24.83 -57.68
N GLN A 321 -2.78 25.14 -56.82
CA GLN A 321 -4.14 25.47 -57.24
C GLN A 321 -4.16 26.79 -58.04
N SER A 322 -3.36 27.79 -57.63
CA SER A 322 -3.19 29.03 -58.37
C SER A 322 -2.56 28.79 -59.74
N GLU A 323 -1.46 28.02 -59.84
CA GLU A 323 -0.82 27.69 -61.11
C GLU A 323 -1.74 26.88 -62.04
N ARG A 324 -2.48 25.90 -61.51
CA ARG A 324 -3.48 25.13 -62.28
C ARG A 324 -4.59 26.05 -62.81
N THR A 325 -5.08 26.97 -61.98
CA THR A 325 -6.13 27.94 -62.37
C THR A 325 -5.62 28.91 -63.44
N GLU A 326 -4.39 29.41 -63.31
CA GLU A 326 -3.78 30.28 -64.32
C GLU A 326 -3.50 29.53 -65.63
N THR A 327 -3.06 28.27 -65.55
CA THR A 327 -2.84 27.42 -66.73
C THR A 327 -4.15 27.15 -67.47
N GLN A 328 -5.22 26.79 -66.75
CA GLN A 328 -6.56 26.63 -67.33
C GLN A 328 -7.07 27.91 -67.98
N ARG A 329 -6.81 29.07 -67.37
CA ARG A 329 -7.14 30.37 -67.96
C ARG A 329 -6.37 30.64 -69.26
N ARG A 330 -5.06 30.43 -69.27
CA ARG A 330 -4.21 30.56 -70.46
C ARG A 330 -4.65 29.61 -71.58
N GLU A 331 -5.05 28.38 -71.25
CA GLU A 331 -5.64 27.45 -72.22
C GLU A 331 -7.00 27.90 -72.75
N ALA A 332 -7.88 28.42 -71.89
CA ALA A 332 -9.18 28.94 -72.30
C ALA A 332 -9.04 30.15 -73.23
N ASP A 333 -8.20 31.13 -72.87
CA ASP A 333 -7.88 32.31 -73.69
C ASP A 333 -7.32 31.88 -75.06
N ARG A 334 -6.44 30.87 -75.09
CA ARG A 334 -5.88 30.30 -76.33
C ARG A 334 -6.96 29.62 -77.18
N ARG A 335 -7.82 28.79 -76.59
CA ARG A 335 -8.95 28.14 -77.31
C ARG A 335 -9.91 29.18 -77.88
N GLU A 336 -10.19 30.26 -77.15
CA GLU A 336 -11.01 31.36 -77.67
C GLU A 336 -10.34 32.07 -78.84
N GLN A 337 -9.02 32.31 -78.77
CA GLN A 337 -8.25 32.92 -79.85
C GLN A 337 -8.22 32.02 -81.11
N GLU A 338 -8.03 30.70 -80.95
CA GLU A 338 -8.08 29.72 -82.04
C GLU A 338 -9.48 29.69 -82.69
N LEU A 339 -10.56 29.67 -81.90
CA LEU A 339 -11.94 29.76 -82.40
C LEU A 339 -12.22 31.08 -83.16
N ARG A 340 -11.71 32.22 -82.67
CA ARG A 340 -11.82 33.52 -83.35
C ARG A 340 -11.08 33.53 -84.69
N ILE A 341 -9.90 32.92 -84.77
CA ILE A 341 -9.13 32.76 -86.02
C ILE A 341 -9.90 31.89 -87.01
N GLN A 342 -10.42 30.74 -86.56
CA GLN A 342 -11.13 29.79 -87.42
C GLN A 342 -12.45 30.37 -87.94
N SER A 343 -13.23 31.04 -87.08
CA SER A 343 -14.44 31.77 -87.50
C SER A 343 -14.14 32.84 -88.57
N ARG A 344 -13.02 33.56 -88.43
CA ARG A 344 -12.56 34.54 -89.43
C ARG A 344 -12.14 33.88 -90.74
N GLN A 345 -11.47 32.73 -90.70
CA GLN A 345 -11.12 31.96 -91.90
C GLN A 345 -12.37 31.42 -92.60
N ASP A 346 -13.37 30.94 -91.87
CA ASP A 346 -14.64 30.48 -92.44
C ASP A 346 -15.45 31.60 -93.08
N ALA A 347 -15.45 32.80 -92.47
CA ALA A 347 -16.04 33.99 -93.08
C ALA A 347 -15.33 34.41 -94.38
N LEU A 348 -14.01 34.25 -94.47
CA LEU A 348 -13.26 34.49 -95.71
C LEU A 348 -13.60 33.43 -96.77
N ARG A 349 -13.57 32.14 -96.42
CA ARG A 349 -13.94 31.04 -97.34
C ARG A 349 -15.37 31.19 -97.88
N ARG A 350 -16.33 31.64 -97.05
CA ARG A 350 -17.70 31.97 -97.50
C ARG A 350 -17.71 33.11 -98.52
N ARG A 351 -16.98 34.21 -98.28
CA ARG A 351 -16.85 35.32 -99.25
C ARG A 351 -16.19 34.89 -100.57
N GLU A 352 -15.17 34.04 -100.51
CA GLU A 352 -14.52 33.49 -101.71
C GLU A 352 -15.48 32.59 -102.51
N ALA A 353 -16.26 31.75 -101.83
CA ALA A 353 -17.30 30.94 -102.47
C ALA A 353 -18.41 31.81 -103.10
N GLU A 354 -18.90 32.85 -102.42
CA GLU A 354 -19.87 33.81 -102.98
C GLU A 354 -19.33 34.53 -104.23
N LEU A 355 -18.05 34.92 -104.22
CA LEU A 355 -17.39 35.53 -105.38
C LEU A 355 -17.24 34.52 -106.53
N ALA A 356 -16.88 33.27 -106.25
CA ALA A 356 -16.77 32.21 -107.25
C ALA A 356 -18.12 31.91 -107.92
N VAL A 357 -19.22 31.85 -107.15
CA VAL A 357 -20.59 31.68 -107.68
C VAL A 357 -20.95 32.85 -108.61
N ARG A 358 -20.73 34.10 -108.19
CA ARG A 358 -21.00 35.28 -109.04
C ARG A 358 -20.18 35.28 -110.34
N GLN A 359 -18.91 34.83 -110.30
CA GLN A 359 -18.09 34.69 -111.49
C GLN A 359 -18.56 33.57 -112.42
N ALA A 360 -19.06 32.45 -111.87
CA ALA A 360 -19.64 31.37 -112.64
C ALA A 360 -20.94 31.80 -113.35
N GLU A 361 -21.84 32.51 -112.65
CA GLU A 361 -23.06 33.08 -113.23
C GLU A 361 -22.77 34.06 -114.38
N ALA A 362 -21.77 34.91 -114.23
CA ALA A 362 -21.35 35.84 -115.29
C ALA A 362 -20.88 35.09 -116.55
N ARG A 363 -20.00 34.09 -116.39
CA ARG A 363 -19.51 33.24 -117.49
C ARG A 363 -20.64 32.44 -118.17
N ALA A 364 -21.63 31.98 -117.40
CA ALA A 364 -22.80 31.27 -117.94
C ALA A 364 -23.68 32.19 -118.81
N LYS A 365 -23.96 33.41 -118.33
CA LYS A 365 -24.72 34.42 -119.11
C LYS A 365 -24.00 34.80 -120.41
N GLU A 366 -22.69 34.89 -120.38
CA GLU A 366 -21.87 35.22 -121.56
C GLU A 366 -21.84 34.09 -122.60
N ARG A 367 -21.68 32.82 -122.16
CA ARG A 367 -21.82 31.65 -123.03
C ARG A 367 -23.19 31.56 -123.71
N ALA A 368 -24.27 31.79 -122.96
CA ALA A 368 -25.63 31.76 -123.51
C ALA A 368 -25.83 32.82 -124.61
N ARG A 369 -25.26 34.01 -124.44
CA ARG A 369 -25.33 35.11 -125.41
C ARG A 369 -24.60 34.78 -126.72
N LEU A 370 -23.45 34.11 -126.64
CA LEU A 370 -22.68 33.69 -127.82
C LEU A 370 -23.38 32.56 -128.60
N ALA A 371 -23.96 31.58 -127.91
CA ALA A 371 -24.69 30.48 -128.54
C ALA A 371 -25.92 30.97 -129.35
N ALA A 372 -26.67 31.94 -128.81
CA ALA A 372 -27.82 32.53 -129.49
C ALA A 372 -27.46 33.29 -130.79
N ALA A 373 -26.24 33.83 -130.89
CA ALA A 373 -25.78 34.49 -132.10
C ALA A 373 -25.42 33.49 -133.21
N ALA A 374 -24.77 32.37 -132.85
CA ALA A 374 -24.33 31.35 -133.81
C ALA A 374 -25.52 30.66 -134.50
N ALA A 375 -26.58 30.31 -133.75
CA ALA A 375 -27.76 29.64 -134.29
C ALA A 375 -28.49 30.46 -135.37
N LYS A 376 -28.40 31.80 -135.29
CA LYS A 376 -29.10 32.70 -136.22
C LYS A 376 -28.44 32.79 -137.59
N ALA A 377 -27.11 32.60 -137.68
CA ALA A 377 -26.36 32.70 -138.93
C ALA A 377 -26.56 31.46 -139.83
N ALA A 378 -26.67 30.26 -139.25
CA ALA A 378 -26.76 29.00 -139.99
C ALA A 378 -28.06 28.85 -140.80
N GLN A 379 -29.15 29.49 -140.37
CA GLN A 379 -30.48 29.34 -141.00
C GLN A 379 -30.63 30.17 -142.29
N GLU A 380 -29.77 31.17 -142.51
CA GLU A 380 -29.89 32.13 -143.62
C GLU A 380 -29.27 31.59 -144.94
N GLN A 381 -28.16 30.83 -144.85
CA GLN A 381 -27.37 30.43 -146.02
C GLN A 381 -27.93 29.25 -146.83
N ALA A 382 -28.75 28.39 -146.24
CA ALA A 382 -29.27 27.18 -146.93
C ALA A 382 -30.37 27.45 -147.98
N ARG A 383 -30.77 28.71 -148.20
CA ARG A 383 -31.94 29.09 -149.02
C ARG A 383 -31.66 29.41 -150.50
N GLN A 384 -30.40 29.44 -150.94
CA GLN A 384 -30.07 29.88 -152.31
C GLN A 384 -29.37 28.78 -153.14
N ALA A 385 -30.21 28.18 -153.98
CA ALA A 385 -30.01 27.43 -155.23
C ALA A 385 -28.79 27.87 -156.10
N PRO A 386 -28.35 27.07 -157.13
CA PRO A 386 -29.19 26.14 -157.90
C PRO A 386 -28.62 24.76 -158.28
N SER A 387 -29.55 23.91 -158.73
CA SER A 387 -29.34 22.52 -159.14
C SER A 387 -28.75 22.38 -160.54
N LEU A 388 -27.83 21.43 -160.71
CA LEU A 388 -27.53 20.81 -161.99
C LEU A 388 -27.19 19.33 -161.79
N THR A 389 -27.59 18.57 -162.80
CA THR A 389 -27.65 17.12 -163.00
C THR A 389 -26.36 16.35 -162.73
N ASP A 390 -26.52 15.05 -162.45
CA ASP A 390 -25.58 13.93 -162.63
C ASP A 390 -24.20 14.26 -163.24
N ASP A 391 -23.09 13.95 -162.55
CA ASP A 391 -22.39 12.67 -162.80
C ASP A 391 -21.22 12.35 -161.83
N LEU A 392 -20.89 11.05 -161.76
CA LEU A 392 -19.58 10.44 -161.45
C LEU A 392 -18.65 11.00 -160.34
N MET A 393 -18.67 10.28 -159.22
CA MET A 393 -17.53 9.47 -158.74
C MET A 393 -16.10 9.96 -159.07
N ARG A 394 -15.40 10.53 -158.07
CA ARG A 394 -13.96 10.27 -157.89
C ARG A 394 -13.50 10.45 -156.44
N LEU A 395 -13.04 9.32 -155.87
CA LEU A 395 -12.06 9.21 -154.78
C LEU A 395 -12.41 9.88 -153.43
N GLY A 396 -13.12 9.12 -152.60
CA GLY A 396 -12.45 8.38 -151.53
C GLY A 396 -12.11 9.10 -150.23
N GLY A 397 -12.76 8.67 -149.15
CA GLY A 397 -12.05 8.41 -147.90
C GLY A 397 -12.71 8.88 -146.60
N LEU A 398 -13.09 7.88 -145.80
CA LEU A 398 -12.91 7.78 -144.34
C LEU A 398 -13.98 8.37 -143.39
N GLU A 399 -14.23 7.58 -142.34
CA GLU A 399 -15.05 7.83 -141.13
C GLU A 399 -16.57 8.06 -141.36
N PRO A 400 -17.43 8.03 -140.31
CA PRO A 400 -17.20 7.72 -138.87
C PRO A 400 -18.19 6.69 -138.28
N GLU A 401 -18.15 6.49 -136.95
CA GLU A 401 -19.28 6.36 -135.95
C GLU A 401 -18.68 5.90 -134.59
N GLU A 402 -18.76 6.68 -133.50
CA GLU A 402 -19.70 6.56 -132.34
C GLU A 402 -19.35 5.46 -131.30
N SER A 403 -19.79 5.45 -130.02
CA SER A 403 -20.24 6.47 -129.03
C SER A 403 -20.42 5.81 -127.62
N GLY A 404 -20.80 6.57 -126.57
CA GLY A 404 -21.29 6.06 -125.24
C GLY A 404 -20.26 5.95 -124.09
N ALA A 405 -20.42 6.53 -122.88
CA ALA A 405 -21.43 6.42 -121.78
C ALA A 405 -21.01 5.36 -120.70
N VAL A 406 -21.45 5.29 -119.41
CA VAL A 406 -22.55 5.88 -118.59
C VAL A 406 -22.20 5.89 -117.05
N GLU A 407 -22.97 6.63 -116.22
CA GLU A 407 -23.44 6.38 -114.80
C GLU A 407 -22.50 5.97 -113.60
N SER A 408 -22.45 6.73 -112.48
CA SER A 408 -23.19 6.60 -111.17
C SER A 408 -22.31 6.05 -110.00
N SER A 409 -22.65 5.92 -108.70
CA SER A 409 -23.77 6.30 -107.77
C SER A 409 -23.23 6.43 -106.30
N VAL A 410 -23.72 7.35 -105.42
CA VAL A 410 -24.66 7.22 -104.25
C VAL A 410 -24.48 5.96 -103.34
N VAL A 411 -24.31 6.00 -101.99
CA VAL A 411 -25.37 5.96 -100.91
C VAL A 411 -24.77 5.74 -99.46
N GLN A 412 -25.29 6.44 -98.41
CA GLN A 412 -25.51 6.09 -96.94
C GLN A 412 -24.38 5.50 -96.02
N THR A 413 -24.39 5.44 -94.66
CA THR A 413 -25.22 5.94 -93.49
C THR A 413 -24.45 5.92 -92.13
N GLU A 414 -25.08 6.50 -91.08
CA GLU A 414 -24.79 6.61 -89.61
C GLU A 414 -24.95 5.30 -88.74
N PRO A 415 -25.12 5.29 -87.37
CA PRO A 415 -24.31 5.79 -86.20
C PRO A 415 -24.27 4.82 -84.94
N GLU A 416 -24.22 5.38 -83.70
CA GLU A 416 -24.49 4.88 -82.31
C GLU A 416 -23.28 4.46 -81.42
N ALA A 417 -23.01 5.05 -80.23
CA ALA A 417 -23.61 5.00 -78.86
C ALA A 417 -22.94 3.92 -77.95
N GLY A 418 -22.86 3.93 -76.59
CA GLY A 418 -23.22 4.83 -75.46
C GLY A 418 -22.97 4.10 -74.09
N GLY A 419 -23.07 4.79 -72.91
CA GLY A 419 -23.00 4.19 -71.53
C GLY A 419 -21.60 4.21 -70.82
N ALA A 420 -21.35 4.31 -69.49
CA ALA A 420 -22.03 3.93 -68.21
C ALA A 420 -21.43 2.63 -67.55
N ASP A 421 -21.19 2.46 -66.23
CA ASP A 421 -21.36 3.32 -65.02
C ASP A 421 -20.54 2.85 -63.76
N ALA A 422 -20.46 3.69 -62.71
CA ALA A 422 -20.40 3.46 -61.24
C ALA A 422 -19.29 2.64 -60.46
N SER A 423 -19.11 3.08 -59.19
CA SER A 423 -18.71 2.31 -57.96
C SER A 423 -17.22 1.92 -57.75
N ALA A 424 -16.69 1.64 -56.55
CA ALA A 424 -17.23 1.55 -55.17
C ALA A 424 -16.14 1.92 -54.11
N GLY A 425 -16.48 2.02 -52.82
CA GLY A 425 -15.50 2.20 -51.73
C GLY A 425 -16.00 1.77 -50.34
N GLU A 426 -15.39 0.71 -49.80
CA GLU A 426 -15.44 0.25 -48.40
C GLU A 426 -14.06 0.56 -47.73
N GLY A 427 -13.89 0.62 -46.40
CA GLY A 427 -14.87 0.42 -45.34
C GLY A 427 -14.41 -0.48 -44.18
N ALA A 428 -13.18 -0.33 -43.66
CA ALA A 428 -12.75 -0.87 -42.36
C ALA A 428 -11.47 -0.16 -41.86
#